data_AF-A0A7V5BC04-F1
#
_entry.id   AF-A0A7V5BC04-F1
#
_cell.length_a   1.000
_cell.length_b   1.000
_cell.length_c   1.000
_cell.angle_alpha   90.00
_cell.angle_beta   90.00
_cell.angle_gamma   90.00
#
_symmetry.space_group_name_H-M   'P 1'
#
loop_
_entity.id
_entity.type
_entity.pdbx_description
1 polymer ?
#
loop_
_entity_poly.entity_id
_entity_poly.type
_entity_poly.pdbx_seq_one_letter_code
_entity_poly.pdbx_strand_id
1 'polypeptide(L)'
;MPNQKDYSKLSMDELLMEEKKLKKNEMLNSVLIGFLIGVLLFGIMKIGFGFFHIFLPVILIIWIYKNAQKSKQNLKKVQLEINIRNIRARQ
;
A
#
# COMPACT_ATOMS: atom_id res chain seq x y z
N MET A 1 0.98 12.98 16.60
CA MET A 1 2.18 12.12 16.75
C MET A 1 2.06 10.97 15.74
N PRO A 2 2.98 10.80 14.78
CA PRO A 2 2.90 9.66 13.88
C PRO A 2 3.22 8.42 14.71
N ASN A 3 2.26 7.50 14.81
CA ASN A 3 2.44 6.19 15.43
C ASN A 3 3.46 5.40 14.59
N GLN A 4 4.75 5.66 14.81
CA GLN A 4 5.84 4.91 14.20
C GLN A 4 5.81 3.56 14.90
N LYS A 5 5.17 2.58 14.24
CA LYS A 5 5.27 1.19 14.65
C LYS A 5 6.76 0.87 14.78
N ASP A 6 7.17 0.60 16.01
CA ASP A 6 8.55 0.27 16.32
C ASP A 6 8.76 -1.20 15.99
N TYR A 7 9.11 -1.48 14.74
CA TYR A 7 9.31 -2.83 14.23
C TYR A 7 10.42 -3.59 15.00
N SER A 8 11.29 -2.86 15.69
CA SER A 8 12.32 -3.42 16.58
C SER A 8 11.73 -4.16 17.78
N LYS A 9 10.51 -3.80 18.22
CA LYS A 9 9.82 -4.43 19.38
C LYS A 9 9.01 -5.67 19.01
N LEU A 10 8.82 -5.94 17.72
CA LEU A 10 8.06 -7.10 17.25
C LEU A 10 8.91 -8.37 17.29
N SER A 11 8.27 -9.51 17.58
CA SER A 11 8.88 -10.83 17.42
C SER A 11 9.11 -11.17 15.94
N MET A 12 9.97 -12.16 15.66
CA MET A 12 10.28 -12.58 14.29
C MET A 12 9.01 -13.03 13.53
N ASP A 13 8.12 -13.75 14.20
CA ASP A 13 6.85 -14.21 13.60
C ASP A 13 5.92 -13.04 13.28
N GLU A 14 5.87 -12.03 14.16
CA GLU A 14 5.06 -10.82 13.97
C GLU A 14 5.57 -9.97 12.82
N LEU A 15 6.91 -9.84 12.67
CA LEU A 15 7.54 -9.15 11.54
C LEU A 15 7.19 -9.81 10.20
N LEU A 16 7.27 -11.14 10.12
CA LEU A 16 6.92 -11.89 8.90
C LEU A 16 5.43 -11.79 8.57
N MET A 17 4.57 -11.80 9.60
CA MET A 17 3.13 -11.63 9.43
C MET A 17 2.79 -10.22 8.93
N GLU A 18 3.43 -9.19 9.49
CA GLU A 18 3.26 -7.80 9.07
C GLU A 18 3.79 -7.58 7.64
N GLU A 19 4.93 -8.18 7.27
CA GLU A 19 5.46 -8.13 5.89
C GLU A 19 4.45 -8.69 4.89
N LYS A 20 3.90 -9.89 5.16
CA LYS A 20 2.89 -10.53 4.29
C LYS A 20 1.64 -9.68 4.19
N LYS A 21 1.20 -9.06 5.28
CA LYS A 21 0.03 -8.18 5.30
C LYS A 21 0.26 -6.93 4.43
N LEU A 22 1.41 -6.28 4.58
CA LEU A 22 1.75 -5.10 3.79
C LEU A 22 1.84 -5.41 2.28
N LYS A 23 2.45 -6.55 1.91
CA LYS A 23 2.48 -7.04 0.52
C LYS A 23 1.08 -7.33 -0.05
N LYS A 24 0.23 -8.02 0.73
CA LYS A 24 -1.17 -8.28 0.33
C LYS A 24 -1.93 -6.96 0.13
N ASN A 25 -1.78 -6.00 1.03
CA ASN A 25 -2.41 -4.69 0.89
C ASN A 25 -1.91 -3.91 -0.33
N GLU A 26 -0.63 -3.99 -0.68
CA GLU A 26 -0.10 -3.37 -1.90
C GLU A 26 -0.78 -3.97 -3.15
N MET A 27 -0.90 -5.30 -3.22
CA MET A 27 -1.60 -5.98 -4.31
C MET A 27 -3.08 -5.58 -4.38
N LEU A 28 -3.80 -5.57 -3.25
CA LEU A 28 -5.19 -5.16 -3.20
C LEU A 28 -5.37 -3.71 -3.64
N ASN A 29 -4.49 -2.80 -3.21
CA ASN A 29 -4.53 -1.40 -3.64
C ASN A 29 -4.34 -1.28 -5.16
N SER A 30 -3.37 -2.00 -5.75
CA SER A 30 -3.15 -1.99 -7.20
C SER A 30 -4.35 -2.51 -7.99
N VAL A 31 -4.99 -3.59 -7.52
CA VAL A 31 -6.23 -4.11 -8.11
C VAL A 31 -7.37 -3.09 -8.00
N LEU A 32 -7.52 -2.45 -6.84
CA LEU A 32 -8.55 -1.42 -6.61
C LEU A 32 -8.36 -0.23 -7.56
N ILE A 33 -7.12 0.24 -7.73
CA ILE A 33 -6.80 1.33 -8.64
C ILE A 33 -7.17 0.96 -10.09
N GLY A 34 -6.79 -0.25 -10.54
CA GLY A 34 -7.15 -0.73 -11.88
C GLY A 34 -8.66 -0.80 -12.09
N PHE A 35 -9.40 -1.29 -11.09
CA PHE A 35 -10.85 -1.31 -11.10
C PHE A 35 -11.44 0.11 -11.18
N LEU A 36 -10.93 1.06 -10.40
CA LEU A 36 -11.36 2.46 -10.43
C LEU A 36 -11.14 3.10 -11.81
N ILE A 37 -10.01 2.83 -12.46
CA ILE A 37 -9.73 3.31 -13.82
C ILE A 37 -10.73 2.71 -14.82
N GLY A 38 -11.06 1.42 -14.68
CA GLY A 38 -12.08 0.78 -15.52
C GLY A 38 -13.45 1.43 -15.38
N VAL A 39 -13.89 1.69 -14.14
CA VAL A 39 -15.14 2.41 -13.86
C VAL A 39 -15.10 3.83 -14.41
N LEU A 40 -13.95 4.51 -14.33
CA LEU A 40 -13.74 5.85 -14.88
C LEU A 40 -13.99 5.89 -16.39
N LEU A 41 -13.35 4.97 -17.14
CA LEU A 41 -13.50 4.87 -18.59
C LEU A 41 -14.93 4.51 -18.99
N PHE A 42 -15.56 3.56 -18.28
CA PHE A 42 -16.96 3.20 -18.50
C PHE A 42 -17.91 4.39 -18.25
N GLY A 43 -17.69 5.14 -17.17
CA GLY A 43 -18.47 6.32 -16.82
C GLY A 43 -18.37 7.42 -17.87
N ILE A 44 -17.16 7.69 -18.37
CA ILE A 44 -16.92 8.66 -19.45
C ILE A 44 -17.70 8.28 -20.71
N MET A 45 -17.69 6.99 -21.10
CA MET A 45 -18.38 6.51 -22.29
C MET A 45 -19.91 6.52 -22.18
N LYS A 46 -20.47 6.25 -21.00
CA LYS A 46 -21.94 6.10 -20.81
C LYS A 46 -22.67 7.36 -20.38
N ILE A 47 -22.05 8.19 -19.53
CA ILE A 47 -22.71 9.33 -18.84
C ILE A 47 -22.16 10.68 -19.32
N GLY A 48 -21.01 10.69 -19.99
CA GLY A 48 -20.34 11.89 -20.50
C GLY A 48 -19.31 12.49 -19.54
N PHE A 49 -18.65 13.58 -19.95
CA PHE A 49 -17.61 14.29 -19.18
C PHE A 49 -18.21 15.15 -18.05
N GLY A 50 -18.77 14.52 -17.02
CA GLY A 50 -19.11 15.21 -15.78
C GLY A 50 -17.84 15.48 -14.96
N PHE A 51 -17.47 16.74 -14.75
CA PHE A 51 -16.27 17.14 -13.98
C PHE A 51 -16.20 16.41 -12.61
N PHE A 52 -17.32 16.29 -11.91
CA PHE A 52 -17.41 15.56 -10.64
C PHE A 52 -17.16 14.06 -10.76
N HIS A 53 -17.58 13.42 -11.85
CA HIS A 53 -17.39 11.99 -12.09
C HIS A 53 -15.93 11.63 -12.37
N ILE A 54 -15.13 12.56 -12.87
CA ILE A 54 -13.71 12.33 -13.19
C ILE A 54 -12.82 12.78 -12.04
N PHE A 55 -13.12 13.92 -11.39
CA PHE A 55 -12.31 14.44 -10.30
C PHE A 55 -12.31 13.53 -9.07
N LEU A 56 -13.47 13.02 -8.66
CA LEU A 56 -13.59 12.17 -7.48
C LEU A 56 -12.69 10.91 -7.55
N PRO A 57 -12.77 10.07 -8.59
CA PRO A 57 -11.90 8.90 -8.72
C PRO A 57 -10.43 9.25 -8.93
N VAL A 58 -10.09 10.34 -9.63
CA VAL A 58 -8.69 10.78 -9.79
C VAL A 58 -8.08 11.18 -8.45
N ILE A 59 -8.80 11.95 -7.64
CA ILE A 59 -8.36 12.33 -6.28
C ILE A 59 -8.18 11.08 -5.42
N LEU A 60 -9.08 10.11 -5.52
CA LEU A 60 -8.97 8.85 -4.78
C LEU A 60 -7.73 8.04 -5.20
N ILE A 61 -7.44 7.97 -6.50
CA ILE A 61 -6.24 7.30 -7.01
C ILE A 61 -4.97 7.96 -6.47
N ILE A 62 -4.90 9.30 -6.50
CA ILE A 62 -3.75 10.05 -5.95
C ILE A 62 -3.58 9.77 -4.46
N TRP A 63 -4.68 9.75 -3.71
CA TRP A 63 -4.66 9.47 -2.27
C TRP A 63 -4.20 8.04 -1.97
N ILE A 64 -4.74 7.05 -2.68
CA ILE A 64 -4.33 5.65 -2.57
C ILE A 64 -2.85 5.49 -2.94
N TYR A 65 -2.38 6.17 -3.99
CA TYR A 65 -0.99 6.13 -4.43
C TYR A 65 -0.03 6.65 -3.34
N LYS A 66 -0.34 7.81 -2.75
CA LYS A 66 0.45 8.35 -1.62
C LYS A 66 0.46 7.39 -0.43
N ASN A 67 -0.68 6.76 -0.13
CA ASN A 67 -0.77 5.78 0.96
C ASN A 67 0.01 4.49 0.66
N ALA A 68 -0.03 4.02 -0.59
CA ALA A 68 0.74 2.87 -1.06
C ALA A 68 2.24 3.13 -0.96
N GLN A 69 2.69 4.34 -1.31
CA GLN A 69 4.09 4.72 -1.17
C GLN A 69 4.56 4.67 0.29
N LYS A 70 3.73 5.15 1.23
CA LYS A 70 3.99 5.04 2.67
C LYS A 70 4.02 3.58 3.15
N SER A 71 3.11 2.75 2.66
CA SER A 71 3.09 1.30 2.93
C SER A 71 4.37 0.62 2.44
N LYS A 72 4.87 1.01 1.26
CA LYS A 72 6.13 0.48 0.69
C LYS A 72 7.35 0.87 1.53
N GLN A 73 7.36 2.08 2.09
CA GLN A 73 8.41 2.50 3.03
C GLN A 73 8.38 1.67 4.32
N ASN A 74 7.18 1.40 4.85
CA ASN A 74 7.01 0.53 6.02
C ASN A 74 7.45 -0.91 5.73
N LEU A 75 7.11 -1.45 4.56
CA LEU A 75 7.52 -2.78 4.12
C LEU A 75 9.05 -2.88 4.05
N LYS A 76 9.72 -1.87 3.49
CA LYS A 76 11.19 -1.81 3.46
C LYS A 76 11.79 -1.84 4.87
N LYS A 77 11.23 -1.07 5.81
CA LYS A 77 11.68 -1.08 7.21
C LYS A 77 11.55 -2.47 7.84
N VAL A 78 10.39 -3.11 7.69
CA VAL A 78 10.16 -4.49 8.19
C VAL A 78 11.16 -5.48 7.58
N GLN A 79 11.39 -5.41 6.27
CA GLN A 79 12.33 -6.30 5.57
C GLN A 79 13.78 -6.08 5.99
N LEU A 80 14.18 -4.82 6.22
CA LEU A 80 15.51 -4.50 6.73
C LEU A 80 15.72 -5.13 8.12
N GLU A 81 14.74 -4.99 9.02
CA GLU A 81 14.82 -5.59 10.35
C GLU A 81 14.90 -7.12 10.29
N ILE A 82 14.08 -7.77 9.45
CA ILE A 82 14.14 -9.22 9.24
C ILE A 82 15.53 -9.66 8.74
N ASN A 83 16.09 -8.92 7.77
CA ASN A 83 17.38 -9.27 7.18
C ASN A 83 18.53 -9.08 8.19
N ILE A 84 18.54 -7.99 8.94
CA ILE A 84 19.53 -7.74 10.00
C ILE A 84 19.51 -8.87 11.04
N ARG A 85 18.33 -9.31 11.49
CA ARG A 85 18.19 -10.41 12.45
C ARG A 85 18.66 -11.75 11.88
N ASN A 86 18.36 -12.03 10.60
CA ASN A 86 18.80 -13.25 9.93
C ASN A 86 20.33 -13.30 9.76
N ILE A 87 20.98 -12.15 9.49
CA ILE A 87 22.45 -12.05 9.44
C ILE A 87 23.05 -12.28 10.82
N ARG A 88 22.49 -11.67 11.88
CA ARG A 88 22.96 -11.85 13.27
C ARG A 88 22.81 -13.30 13.76
N ALA A 89 21.79 -14.02 13.32
CA ALA A 89 21.59 -15.43 13.69
C ALA A 89 22.60 -16.38 13.01
N ARG A 90 23.36 -15.91 12.01
CA ARG A 90 24.35 -16.70 11.26
C ARG A 90 25.81 -16.37 11.60
N GLN A 91 26.06 -15.30 12.35
CA GLN A 91 27.37 -14.96 12.93
C GLN A 91 27.50 -15.59 14.31
#